data_AF-A0A7V2TUP3-F1
#
_entry.id   AF-A0A7V2TUP3-F1
#
_cell.length_a   1.000
_cell.length_b   1.000
_cell.length_c   1.000
_cell.angle_alpha   90.00
_cell.angle_beta   90.00
_cell.angle_gamma   90.00
#
_symmetry.space_group_name_H-M   'P 1'
#
loop_
_entity.id
_entity.type
_entity.pdbx_description
1 polymer ?
#
loop_
_entity_poly.entity_id
_entity_poly.type
_entity_poly.pdbx_seq_one_letter_code
_entity_poly.pdbx_strand_id
1 'polypeptide(L)'
;MEKSGRRILGMGEGKQVLFLSLFLSALTLTAFWQVSRCEFLSYDDPTYVTENPPVLGGLTLEGVRWAFTTLHAEFWHPLTWLSHMLDVQLFGLSPRGHHGTNLFFHLLNSLLLFLIFHRMTRAAWKSF
;
A
#
# COMPACT_ATOMS: atom_id res chain seq x y z
N MET A 1 -22.31 -13.14 33.90
CA MET A 1 -22.25 -14.27 32.94
C MET A 1 -22.52 -13.74 31.54
N GLU A 2 -21.47 -13.25 30.89
CA GLU A 2 -21.57 -12.58 29.59
C GLU A 2 -21.42 -13.63 28.48
N LYS A 3 -22.55 -14.03 27.89
CA LYS A 3 -22.56 -14.92 26.74
C LYS A 3 -22.35 -14.12 25.46
N SER A 4 -21.46 -14.65 24.63
CA SER A 4 -21.55 -14.64 23.17
C SER A 4 -20.83 -13.49 22.44
N GLY A 5 -19.50 -13.56 22.42
CA GLY A 5 -18.79 -13.32 21.15
C GLY A 5 -19.28 -14.36 20.14
N ARG A 6 -20.25 -13.99 19.30
CA ARG A 6 -20.87 -14.90 18.33
C ARG A 6 -19.81 -15.46 17.39
N ARG A 7 -19.51 -16.76 17.51
CA ARG A 7 -18.68 -17.51 16.56
C ARG A 7 -19.44 -17.70 15.26
N ILE A 8 -19.27 -16.77 14.32
CA ILE A 8 -19.95 -16.77 13.01
C ILE A 8 -19.64 -18.03 12.18
N LEU A 9 -18.48 -18.66 12.38
CA LEU A 9 -18.02 -19.83 11.62
C LEU A 9 -17.77 -21.08 12.49
N GLY A 10 -18.19 -21.09 13.76
CA GLY A 10 -17.82 -22.15 14.73
C GLY A 10 -16.32 -22.22 15.08
N MET A 11 -15.48 -21.44 14.40
CA MET A 11 -14.03 -21.32 14.58
C MET A 11 -13.69 -20.48 15.82
N GLY A 12 -12.49 -20.70 16.39
CA GLY A 12 -11.93 -19.81 17.41
C GLY A 12 -11.54 -18.45 16.82
N GLU A 13 -11.53 -17.40 17.64
CA GLU A 13 -11.32 -16.00 17.22
C GLU A 13 -10.07 -15.82 16.35
N GLY A 14 -8.91 -16.34 16.77
CA GLY A 14 -7.68 -16.24 15.97
C GLY A 14 -7.78 -16.91 14.59
N LYS A 15 -8.52 -18.02 14.47
CA LYS A 15 -8.77 -18.66 13.18
C LYS A 15 -9.73 -17.84 12.31
N GLN A 16 -10.71 -17.16 12.92
CA GLN A 16 -11.62 -16.26 12.19
C GLN A 16 -10.88 -15.03 11.65
N VAL A 17 -10.04 -14.40 12.45
CA VAL A 17 -9.20 -13.26 12.03
C VAL A 17 -8.31 -13.67 10.87
N LEU A 18 -7.62 -14.81 10.98
CA LEU A 18 -6.78 -15.32 9.90
C LEU A 18 -7.58 -15.56 8.61
N PHE A 19 -8.74 -16.21 8.70
CA PHE A 19 -9.60 -16.46 7.54
C PHE A 19 -10.05 -15.14 6.88
N LEU A 20 -10.52 -14.18 7.67
CA LEU A 20 -10.97 -12.88 7.15
C LEU A 20 -9.81 -12.07 6.55
N SER A 21 -8.62 -12.11 7.15
CA SER A 21 -7.42 -11.48 6.57
C SER A 21 -7.02 -12.10 5.23
N LEU A 22 -7.08 -13.43 5.10
CA LEU A 22 -6.80 -14.11 3.83
C LEU A 22 -7.86 -13.80 2.78
N PHE A 23 -9.14 -13.78 3.20
CA PHE A 23 -10.24 -13.43 2.33
C PHE A 23 -10.15 -11.97 1.84
N LEU A 24 -9.85 -11.02 2.74
CA LEU A 24 -9.61 -9.63 2.40
C LEU A 24 -8.45 -9.49 1.43
N SER A 25 -7.34 -10.19 1.69
CA SER A 25 -6.19 -10.21 0.78
C SER A 25 -6.58 -10.68 -0.63
N ALA A 26 -7.32 -11.79 -0.72
CA ALA A 26 -7.76 -12.34 -2.01
C ALA A 26 -8.70 -11.37 -2.74
N LEU A 27 -9.63 -10.74 -2.03
CA LEU A 27 -10.52 -9.72 -2.59
C LEU A 27 -9.75 -8.51 -3.11
N THR A 28 -8.84 -7.94 -2.30
CA THR A 28 -8.03 -6.79 -2.70
C THR A 28 -7.19 -7.12 -3.94
N LEU A 29 -6.49 -8.26 -3.93
CA LEU A 29 -5.67 -8.67 -5.07
C LEU A 29 -6.51 -8.90 -6.33
N THR A 30 -7.69 -9.52 -6.21
CA THR A 30 -8.57 -9.77 -7.36
C THR A 30 -9.16 -8.48 -7.91
N ALA A 31 -9.60 -7.57 -7.04
CA ALA A 31 -10.18 -6.28 -7.44
C ALA A 31 -9.16 -5.40 -8.18
N PHE A 32 -7.90 -5.41 -7.74
CA PHE A 32 -6.86 -4.53 -8.26
C PHE A 32 -5.86 -5.21 -9.20
N TRP A 33 -6.01 -6.49 -9.56
CA TRP A 33 -4.99 -7.19 -10.35
C TRP A 33 -4.70 -6.50 -11.71
N GLN A 34 -5.70 -5.85 -12.30
CA GLN A 34 -5.60 -5.16 -13.59
C GLN A 34 -4.61 -3.99 -13.56
N VAL A 35 -4.28 -3.42 -12.38
CA VAL A 35 -3.30 -2.32 -12.28
C VAL A 35 -1.90 -2.74 -12.78
N SER A 36 -1.61 -4.04 -12.78
CA SER A 36 -0.37 -4.59 -13.35
C SER A 36 -0.26 -4.43 -14.88
N ARG A 37 -1.34 -4.00 -15.54
CA ARG A 37 -1.44 -3.77 -16.99
C ARG A 37 -1.69 -2.31 -17.34
N CYS A 38 -1.77 -1.43 -16.34
CA CYS A 38 -1.89 0.01 -16.56
C CYS A 38 -0.52 0.60 -16.91
N GLU A 39 -0.55 1.66 -17.71
CA GLU A 39 0.61 2.46 -18.10
C GLU A 39 0.66 3.75 -17.29
N PHE A 40 1.78 4.46 -17.33
CA PHE A 40 1.87 5.82 -16.80
C PHE A 40 0.91 6.77 -17.56
N LEU A 41 0.35 7.73 -16.83
CA LEU A 41 -0.58 8.75 -17.31
C LEU A 41 0.12 10.11 -17.42
N SER A 42 -0.31 10.93 -18.38
CA SER A 42 0.26 12.27 -18.60
C SER A 42 -0.25 13.34 -17.62
N TYR A 43 -0.72 12.94 -16.43
CA TYR A 43 -1.30 13.86 -15.45
C TYR A 43 -0.29 14.20 -14.35
N ASP A 44 -0.03 13.25 -13.46
CA ASP A 44 0.86 13.39 -12.32
C ASP A 44 2.16 12.58 -12.46
N ASP A 45 2.15 11.47 -13.21
CA ASP A 45 3.36 10.65 -13.38
C ASP A 45 4.58 11.40 -13.94
N PRO A 46 4.48 12.38 -14.86
CA PRO A 46 5.61 13.23 -15.23
C PRO A 46 6.24 13.92 -14.03
N THR A 47 5.42 14.57 -13.20
CA THR A 47 5.89 15.31 -12.03
C THR A 47 6.48 14.41 -10.95
N TYR A 48 5.89 13.24 -10.71
CA TYR A 48 6.28 12.38 -9.59
C TYR A 48 7.34 11.33 -9.95
N VAL A 49 7.41 10.89 -11.22
CA VAL A 49 8.25 9.76 -11.61
C VAL A 49 9.00 10.00 -12.92
N THR A 50 8.28 10.15 -14.04
CA THR A 50 8.85 9.99 -15.39
C THR A 50 9.65 11.20 -15.88
N GLU A 51 9.42 12.38 -15.32
CA GLU A 51 10.17 13.62 -15.62
C GLU A 51 10.75 14.25 -14.34
N ASN A 52 11.11 13.42 -13.35
CA ASN A 52 11.66 13.87 -12.07
C ASN A 52 13.11 13.39 -11.91
N PRO A 53 14.14 14.20 -12.28
CA PRO A 53 15.53 13.74 -12.29
C PRO A 53 16.05 13.20 -10.95
N PRO A 54 15.75 13.82 -9.79
CA PRO A 54 16.10 13.24 -8.49
C PRO A 54 15.54 11.83 -8.28
N VAL A 55 14.28 11.59 -8.66
CA VAL A 55 13.63 10.28 -8.55
C VAL A 55 14.22 9.28 -9.55
N LEU A 56 14.44 9.70 -10.80
CA LEU A 56 15.05 8.89 -11.86
C LEU A 56 16.47 8.42 -11.52
N GLY A 57 17.18 9.17 -10.66
CA GLY A 57 18.51 8.80 -10.16
C GLY A 57 18.52 7.66 -9.14
N GLY A 58 17.36 7.22 -8.65
CA GLY A 58 17.25 6.19 -7.62
C GLY A 58 17.70 6.65 -6.22
N LEU A 59 17.93 5.72 -5.31
CA LEU A 59 18.36 6.05 -3.94
C LEU A 59 19.84 6.43 -3.90
N THR A 60 20.10 7.72 -4.05
CA THR A 60 21.42 8.33 -3.85
C THR A 60 21.42 9.21 -2.60
N LEU A 61 22.60 9.53 -2.05
CA LEU A 61 22.71 10.45 -0.93
C LEU A 61 22.12 11.83 -1.27
N GLU A 62 22.33 12.29 -2.50
CA GLU A 62 21.76 13.54 -3.02
C GLU A 62 20.23 13.45 -3.13
N GLY A 63 19.70 12.35 -3.68
CA GLY A 63 18.26 12.10 -3.78
C GLY A 63 17.59 12.04 -2.41
N VAL A 64 18.20 11.37 -1.42
CA VAL A 64 17.70 11.33 -0.05
C VAL A 64 17.67 12.74 0.54
N ARG A 65 18.76 13.51 0.41
CA ARG A 65 18.76 14.90 0.89
C ARG A 65 17.66 15.72 0.22
N TRP A 66 17.53 15.61 -1.10
CA TRP A 66 16.50 16.29 -1.87
C TRP A 66 15.09 15.94 -1.38
N ALA A 67 14.80 14.66 -1.15
CA ALA A 67 13.50 14.19 -0.68
C ALA A 67 13.06 14.86 0.62
N PHE A 68 13.99 15.12 1.55
CA PHE A 68 13.69 15.76 2.84
C PHE A 68 13.64 17.29 2.79
N THR A 69 14.15 17.93 1.73
CA THR A 69 14.21 19.39 1.64
C THR A 69 13.31 20.00 0.57
N THR A 70 12.81 19.19 -0.36
CA THR A 70 12.01 19.66 -1.50
C THR A 70 10.55 19.95 -1.14
N LEU A 71 9.95 20.86 -1.91
CA LEU A 71 8.51 21.09 -2.01
C LEU A 71 8.04 20.92 -3.47
N HIS A 72 8.78 20.11 -4.25
CA HIS A 72 8.36 19.74 -5.61
C HIS A 72 6.96 19.15 -5.57
N ALA A 73 6.12 19.48 -6.56
CA ALA A 73 4.68 19.18 -6.54
C ALA A 73 3.92 19.78 -5.33
N GLU A 74 4.41 20.90 -4.77
CA GLU A 74 3.77 21.73 -3.73
C GLU A 74 3.61 21.07 -2.34
N PHE A 75 4.04 19.83 -2.15
CA PHE A 75 3.86 19.08 -0.92
C PHE A 75 5.18 18.56 -0.33
N TRP A 76 5.26 18.49 1.00
CA TRP A 76 6.38 17.84 1.69
C TRP A 76 6.03 16.38 2.01
N HIS A 77 6.62 15.44 1.26
CA HIS A 77 6.38 13.99 1.41
C HIS A 77 7.65 13.16 1.13
N PRO A 78 8.67 13.25 1.98
CA PRO A 78 9.97 12.60 1.77
C PRO A 78 9.87 11.08 1.58
N LEU A 79 9.01 10.40 2.34
CA LEU A 79 8.89 8.94 2.25
C LEU A 79 8.33 8.49 0.89
N THR A 80 7.42 9.27 0.29
CA THR A 80 6.90 9.00 -1.06
C THR A 80 8.01 9.17 -2.10
N TRP A 81 8.84 10.20 -1.97
CA TRP A 81 9.99 10.39 -2.86
C TRP A 81 10.98 9.22 -2.79
N LEU A 82 11.32 8.79 -1.57
CA LEU A 82 12.18 7.63 -1.36
C LEU A 82 11.57 6.33 -1.92
N SER A 83 10.25 6.18 -1.82
CA SER A 83 9.54 5.03 -2.42
C SER A 83 9.69 5.02 -3.94
N HIS A 84 9.43 6.15 -4.62
CA HIS A 84 9.58 6.22 -6.07
C HIS A 84 11.04 6.03 -6.51
N MET A 85 12.01 6.58 -5.78
CA MET A 85 13.44 6.36 -6.03
C MET A 85 13.80 4.87 -5.94
N LEU A 86 13.27 4.17 -4.91
CA LEU A 86 13.48 2.74 -4.76
C LEU A 86 12.82 1.96 -5.89
N ASP A 87 11.60 2.32 -6.29
CA ASP A 87 10.87 1.68 -7.39
C ASP A 87 11.62 1.86 -8.72
N VAL A 88 12.14 3.05 -9.00
CA VAL A 88 13.01 3.29 -10.16
C VAL A 88 14.27 2.43 -10.08
N GLN A 89 14.90 2.33 -8.91
CA GLN A 89 16.12 1.54 -8.75
C GLN A 89 15.90 0.04 -8.96
N LEU A 90 14.73 -0.49 -8.57
CA LEU A 90 14.40 -1.91 -8.68
C LEU A 90 13.78 -2.29 -10.03
N PHE A 91 12.98 -1.40 -10.62
CA PHE A 91 12.13 -1.71 -11.76
C PHE A 91 12.36 -0.81 -12.98
N GLY A 92 13.21 0.21 -12.86
CA GLY A 92 13.33 1.28 -13.85
C GLY A 92 12.00 2.01 -14.04
N LEU A 93 11.76 2.48 -15.27
CA LEU A 93 10.48 3.08 -15.67
C LEU A 93 9.48 2.04 -16.15
N SER A 94 9.34 0.93 -15.42
CA SER A 94 8.30 -0.06 -15.68
C SER A 94 7.06 0.24 -14.84
N PRO A 95 5.93 0.71 -15.43
CA PRO A 95 4.72 1.06 -14.66
C PRO A 95 4.23 -0.09 -13.79
N ARG A 96 4.37 -1.32 -14.29
CA ARG A 96 4.00 -2.54 -13.58
C ARG A 96 4.70 -2.69 -12.23
N GLY A 97 5.97 -2.31 -12.12
CA GLY A 97 6.72 -2.36 -10.87
C GLY A 97 6.18 -1.37 -9.84
N HIS A 98 6.00 -0.12 -10.27
CA HIS A 98 5.48 0.98 -9.45
C HIS A 98 4.04 0.71 -8.98
N HIS A 99 3.17 0.23 -9.87
CA HIS A 99 1.82 -0.21 -9.50
C HIS A 99 1.84 -1.42 -8.57
N GLY A 100 2.83 -2.32 -8.70
CA GLY A 100 3.04 -3.44 -7.79
C GLY A 100 3.35 -2.98 -6.36
N THR A 101 4.25 -2.00 -6.20
CA THR A 101 4.56 -1.38 -4.91
C THR A 101 3.31 -0.73 -4.29
N ASN A 102 2.55 0.03 -5.08
CA ASN A 102 1.29 0.64 -4.62
C ASN A 102 0.26 -0.40 -4.17
N LEU A 103 0.08 -1.49 -4.93
CA LEU A 103 -0.85 -2.57 -4.57
C LEU A 103 -0.39 -3.30 -3.30
N PHE A 104 0.92 -3.50 -3.12
CA PHE A 104 1.48 -4.07 -1.90
C PHE A 104 1.16 -3.20 -0.67
N PHE A 105 1.42 -1.89 -0.74
CA PHE A 105 1.10 -0.98 0.36
C PHE A 105 -0.41 -0.87 0.59
N HIS A 106 -1.24 -0.90 -0.45
CA HIS A 106 -2.69 -0.91 -0.31
C HIS A 106 -3.15 -2.15 0.46
N LEU A 107 -2.67 -3.33 0.08
CA LEU A 107 -2.97 -4.59 0.77
C LEU A 107 -2.55 -4.55 2.25
N LEU A 108 -1.32 -4.10 2.54
CA LEU A 108 -0.84 -3.97 3.92
C LEU A 108 -1.70 -3.02 4.74
N ASN A 109 -2.09 -1.87 4.19
CA ASN A 109 -2.92 -0.89 4.89
C ASN A 109 -4.34 -1.41 5.12
N SER A 110 -4.95 -2.13 4.16
CA SER A 110 -6.26 -2.78 4.35
C SER A 110 -6.21 -3.80 5.49
N LEU A 111 -5.17 -4.64 5.54
CA LEU A 111 -4.99 -5.61 6.62
C LEU A 111 -4.73 -4.94 7.97
N LEU A 112 -3.89 -3.89 7.99
CA LEU A 112 -3.61 -3.14 9.21
C LEU A 112 -4.89 -2.50 9.77
N LEU A 113 -5.71 -1.88 8.91
CA LEU A 113 -6.97 -1.27 9.32
C LEU A 113 -7.94 -2.31 9.89
N PHE A 114 -8.10 -3.45 9.20
CA PHE A 114 -8.90 -4.57 9.70
C PHE A 114 -8.44 -5.03 11.10
N LEU A 115 -7.12 -5.21 11.29
CA LEU A 115 -6.57 -5.64 12.58
C LEU A 115 -6.76 -4.59 13.68
N ILE A 116 -6.61 -3.30 13.37
CA ILE A 116 -6.87 -2.19 14.30
C ILE A 116 -8.33 -2.20 14.73
N PHE A 117 -9.27 -2.26 13.77
CA PHE A 117 -10.70 -2.33 14.08
C PHE A 117 -11.07 -3.58 14.86
N HIS A 118 -10.48 -4.72 14.53
CA HIS A 118 -10.69 -5.95 15.29
C HIS A 118 -10.21 -5.81 16.74
N ARG A 119 -9.04 -5.18 16.95
CA ARG A 119 -8.51 -4.90 18.29
C ARG A 119 -9.43 -3.96 19.09
N MET A 120 -9.98 -2.94 18.44
CA MET A 120 -10.85 -1.94 19.08
C MET A 120 -12.24 -2.49 19.40
N THR A 121 -12.82 -3.28 18.50
CA THR A 121 -14.21 -3.73 18.63
C THR A 121 -14.36 -5.11 19.26
N ARG A 122 -13.30 -5.93 19.28
CA ARG A 122 -13.34 -7.37 19.61
C ARG A 122 -14.40 -8.14 18.81
N ALA A 123 -14.79 -7.62 17.65
CA ALA A 123 -15.84 -8.15 16.81
C ALA A 123 -15.33 -8.23 15.37
N ALA A 124 -14.78 -9.39 15.00
CA ALA A 124 -14.10 -9.60 13.72
C ALA A 124 -14.97 -9.23 12.50
N TRP A 125 -16.27 -9.54 12.52
CA TRP A 125 -17.17 -9.20 11.40
C TRP A 125 -17.49 -7.71 11.28
N LYS A 126 -17.55 -6.98 12.40
CA LYS A 126 -17.79 -5.53 12.37
C LYS A 126 -16.54 -4.73 11.97
N SER A 127 -15.43 -5.43 11.82
CA SER A 127 -14.12 -4.86 11.52
C SER A 127 -13.71 -5.07 10.07
N PHE A 128 -14.46 -5.91 9.34
CA PHE A 128 -14.35 -6.17 7.91
C PHE A 128 -15.32 -5.24 7.17
#